data_AF-A0A7W6C4K4-F1
#
_entry.id   AF-A0A7W6C4K4-F1
#
_cell.length_a   1.000
_cell.length_b   1.000
_cell.length_c   1.000
_cell.angle_alpha   90.00
_cell.angle_beta   90.00
_cell.angle_gamma   90.00
#
_symmetry.space_group_name_H-M   'P 1'
#
loop_
_entity.id
_entity.type
_entity.pdbx_description
1 polymer ?
#
loop_
_entity_poly.entity_id
_entity_poly.type
_entity_poly.pdbx_seq_one_letter_code
_entity_poly.pdbx_strand_id
1 'polypeptide(L)'
;MTNNVQTYDVMREHEGDRFYKTGDTRELSPTDAAVLVGLGVLADHDPERFKSADLHEAGMSNVLAQIDASLDERRIEVDQLLADEETRLNDARNKNSDAILALEDDLTKARTTAENEILRINGEVSAARDAATAEITKINADLAAKKAEAELANKAEKPLKNKAE
;
A
#
# COMPACT_ATOMS: atom_id res chain seq x y z
N MET A 1 -60.92 20.72 -61.70
CA MET A 1 -59.55 21.26 -61.63
C MET A 1 -58.71 20.19 -60.95
N THR A 2 -57.82 19.54 -61.68
CA THR A 2 -56.87 18.60 -61.09
C THR A 2 -55.89 19.40 -60.24
N ASN A 3 -56.00 19.31 -58.91
CA ASN A 3 -55.02 19.92 -58.02
C ASN A 3 -53.69 19.24 -58.30
N ASN A 4 -52.80 19.95 -58.98
CA ASN A 4 -51.44 19.49 -59.23
C ASN A 4 -50.70 19.59 -57.90
N VAL A 5 -50.68 18.51 -57.14
CA VAL A 5 -50.02 18.42 -55.84
C VAL A 5 -48.64 17.78 -56.05
N GLN A 6 -47.62 18.36 -55.42
CA GLN A 6 -46.25 17.89 -55.45
C GLN A 6 -45.75 17.64 -54.03
N THR A 7 -44.81 16.71 -53.90
CA THR A 7 -44.17 16.38 -52.63
C THR A 7 -42.97 17.28 -52.40
N TYR A 8 -42.88 17.84 -51.20
CA TYR A 8 -41.81 18.70 -50.75
C TYR A 8 -41.23 18.17 -49.43
N ASP A 9 -39.93 18.33 -49.25
CA ASP A 9 -39.21 18.05 -48.01
C ASP A 9 -39.27 19.24 -47.07
N VAL A 10 -39.54 19.00 -45.79
CA VAL A 10 -39.47 20.02 -44.75
C VAL A 10 -38.02 20.20 -44.30
N MET A 11 -37.48 21.38 -44.57
CA MET A 11 -36.09 21.73 -44.30
C MET A 11 -35.84 22.28 -42.91
N ARG A 12 -36.85 22.88 -42.29
CA ARG A 12 -36.80 23.39 -40.91
C ARG A 12 -38.19 23.41 -40.28
N GLU A 13 -38.22 23.41 -38.96
CA GLU A 13 -39.47 23.52 -38.22
C GLU A 13 -40.14 24.88 -38.46
N HIS A 14 -41.46 24.87 -38.71
CA HIS A 14 -42.25 26.07 -38.92
C HIS A 14 -43.67 25.90 -38.38
N GLU A 15 -44.08 26.85 -37.52
CA GLU A 15 -45.43 26.94 -36.98
C GLU A 15 -46.23 27.99 -37.76
N GLY A 16 -47.20 27.53 -38.54
CA GLY A 16 -48.20 28.35 -39.23
C GLY A 16 -49.56 27.67 -39.14
N ASP A 17 -50.36 27.75 -40.20
CA ASP A 17 -51.67 27.04 -40.28
C ASP A 17 -51.54 25.52 -40.11
N ARG A 18 -50.35 24.97 -40.39
CA ARG A 18 -49.95 23.59 -40.12
C ARG A 18 -48.55 23.59 -39.51
N PHE A 19 -48.28 22.66 -38.60
CA PHE A 19 -46.95 22.43 -38.08
C PHE A 19 -46.11 21.64 -39.08
N TYR A 20 -44.95 22.17 -39.45
CA TYR A 20 -43.95 21.51 -40.29
C TYR A 20 -42.77 21.11 -39.41
N LYS A 21 -42.40 19.82 -39.41
CA LYS A 21 -41.25 19.29 -38.66
C LYS A 21 -40.12 18.93 -39.63
N THR A 22 -38.89 19.31 -39.31
CA THR A 22 -37.71 19.01 -40.13
C THR A 22 -37.60 17.51 -40.42
N GLY A 23 -37.36 17.14 -41.68
CA GLY A 23 -37.24 15.75 -42.13
C GLY A 23 -38.56 15.10 -42.58
N ASP A 24 -39.71 15.73 -42.33
CA ASP A 24 -41.00 15.25 -42.86
C ASP A 24 -41.15 15.59 -44.35
N THR A 25 -42.05 14.87 -45.04
CA THR A 25 -42.50 15.21 -46.40
C THR A 25 -43.92 15.77 -46.40
N ARG A 26 -44.23 16.70 -47.32
CA ARG A 26 -45.56 17.33 -47.44
C ARG A 26 -46.03 17.39 -48.89
N GLU A 27 -47.30 17.07 -49.08
CA GLU A 27 -47.97 17.19 -50.37
C GLU A 27 -48.73 18.52 -50.44
N LEU A 28 -48.30 19.42 -51.32
CA LEU A 28 -48.87 20.76 -51.50
C LEU A 28 -48.95 21.14 -52.97
N SER A 29 -49.84 22.08 -53.31
CA SER A 29 -49.82 22.68 -54.64
C SER A 29 -48.59 23.60 -54.78
N PRO A 30 -47.99 23.75 -55.97
CA PRO A 30 -46.85 24.65 -56.18
C PRO A 30 -47.13 26.10 -55.75
N THR A 31 -48.37 26.56 -55.92
CA THR A 31 -48.78 27.91 -55.51
C THR A 31 -48.74 28.08 -54.00
N ASP A 32 -49.21 27.08 -53.25
CA ASP A 32 -49.21 27.11 -51.78
C ASP A 32 -47.80 26.89 -51.21
N ALA A 33 -46.99 26.05 -51.89
CA ALA A 33 -45.62 25.77 -51.49
C ALA A 33 -44.67 26.95 -51.77
N ALA A 34 -44.94 27.81 -52.76
CA ALA A 34 -44.02 28.84 -53.23
C ALA A 34 -43.49 29.76 -52.11
N VAL A 35 -44.36 30.18 -51.19
CA VAL A 35 -43.97 31.02 -50.05
C VAL A 35 -43.07 30.23 -49.09
N LEU A 36 -43.43 28.99 -48.78
CA LEU A 36 -42.67 28.14 -47.86
C LEU A 36 -41.32 27.71 -48.43
N VAL A 37 -41.24 27.48 -49.74
CA VAL A 37 -39.99 27.24 -50.47
C VAL A 37 -39.11 28.48 -50.47
N GLY A 38 -39.69 29.66 -50.76
CA GLY A 38 -38.97 30.95 -50.71
C GLY A 38 -38.45 31.31 -49.31
N LEU A 39 -39.15 30.86 -48.26
CA LEU A 39 -38.72 30.99 -46.87
C LEU A 39 -37.74 29.89 -46.43
N GLY A 40 -37.38 28.95 -47.31
CA GLY A 40 -36.52 27.82 -46.98
C GLY A 40 -37.11 26.87 -45.94
N VAL A 41 -38.44 26.84 -45.78
CA VAL A 41 -39.16 25.87 -44.94
C VAL A 41 -39.37 24.56 -45.70
N LEU A 42 -39.61 24.64 -47.01
CA LEU A 42 -39.77 23.49 -47.91
C LEU A 42 -38.70 23.47 -49.02
N ALA A 43 -38.40 22.29 -49.53
CA ALA A 43 -37.60 22.08 -50.74
C ALA A 43 -38.23 20.98 -51.60
N ASP A 44 -37.86 20.89 -52.88
CA ASP A 44 -38.28 19.77 -53.72
C ASP A 44 -37.86 18.44 -53.10
N HIS A 45 -38.78 17.46 -53.11
CA HIS A 45 -38.56 16.16 -52.49
C HIS A 45 -37.35 15.45 -53.10
N ASP A 46 -36.37 15.16 -52.26
CA ASP A 46 -35.20 14.37 -52.57
C ASP A 46 -35.12 13.20 -51.56
N PRO A 47 -35.40 11.96 -51.99
CA PRO A 47 -35.43 10.81 -51.10
C PRO A 47 -34.08 10.49 -50.45
N GLU A 48 -32.96 11.03 -50.95
CA GLU A 48 -31.63 10.83 -50.37
C GLU A 48 -31.27 11.91 -49.33
N ARG A 49 -32.04 13.01 -49.25
CA ARG A 49 -31.67 14.23 -48.50
C ARG A 49 -31.41 13.99 -47.01
N PHE A 50 -32.16 13.10 -46.37
CA PHE A 50 -32.08 12.88 -44.92
C PHE A 50 -31.52 11.51 -44.52
N LYS A 51 -31.22 10.62 -45.48
CA LYS A 51 -30.69 9.27 -45.18
C LYS A 51 -29.36 9.28 -44.45
N SER A 52 -28.54 10.33 -44.62
CA SER A 52 -27.27 10.45 -43.91
C SER A 52 -27.44 10.71 -42.40
N ALA A 53 -28.56 11.30 -41.96
CA ALA A 53 -28.83 11.53 -40.55
C ALA A 53 -29.16 10.22 -39.82
N ASP A 54 -29.96 9.36 -40.44
CA ASP A 54 -30.30 8.02 -39.90
C ASP A 54 -29.05 7.13 -39.77
N LEU A 55 -28.14 7.22 -40.75
CA LEU A 55 -26.86 6.50 -40.71
C LEU A 55 -25.93 7.01 -39.60
N HIS A 56 -25.97 8.31 -39.30
CA HIS A 56 -25.19 8.90 -38.20
C HIS A 56 -25.72 8.46 -36.83
N GLU A 57 -27.05 8.42 -36.65
CA GLU A 57 -27.68 7.94 -35.42
C GLU A 57 -27.40 6.45 -35.17
N ALA A 58 -27.53 5.61 -36.21
CA ALA A 58 -27.15 4.20 -36.15
C ALA A 58 -25.65 4.01 -35.85
N GLY A 59 -24.79 4.84 -36.45
CA GLY A 59 -23.35 4.86 -36.19
C GLY A 59 -23.02 5.21 -34.73
N MET A 60 -23.66 6.25 -34.18
CA MET A 60 -23.51 6.64 -32.77
C MET A 60 -23.99 5.54 -31.82
N SER A 61 -25.14 4.92 -32.09
CA SER A 61 -25.68 3.82 -31.29
C SER A 61 -24.70 2.64 -31.21
N ASN A 62 -24.10 2.27 -32.35
CA ASN A 62 -23.09 1.20 -32.39
C ASN A 62 -21.81 1.57 -31.62
N VAL A 63 -21.35 2.82 -31.71
CA VAL A 63 -20.18 3.29 -30.95
C VAL A 63 -20.45 3.26 -29.45
N LEU A 64 -21.64 3.68 -29.00
CA LEU A 64 -22.03 3.62 -27.59
C LEU A 64 -22.05 2.17 -27.08
N ALA A 65 -22.62 1.24 -27.83
CA ALA A 65 -22.62 -0.18 -27.47
C ALA A 65 -21.20 -0.76 -27.36
N GLN A 66 -20.28 -0.36 -28.25
CA GLN A 66 -18.87 -0.76 -28.19
C GLN A 66 -18.16 -0.19 -26.97
N ILE A 67 -18.45 1.06 -26.60
CA ILE A 67 -17.89 1.69 -25.40
C ILE A 67 -18.37 0.96 -24.15
N ASP A 68 -19.67 0.68 -24.04
CA ASP A 68 -20.22 -0.04 -22.88
C ASP A 68 -19.59 -1.41 -22.70
N ALA A 69 -19.47 -2.20 -23.79
CA ALA A 69 -18.80 -3.49 -23.76
C ALA A 69 -17.33 -3.37 -23.31
N SER A 70 -16.60 -2.38 -23.83
CA SER A 70 -15.21 -2.15 -23.44
C SER A 70 -15.07 -1.71 -21.98
N LEU A 71 -16.01 -0.93 -21.46
CA LEU A 71 -16.03 -0.53 -20.06
C LEU A 71 -16.30 -1.73 -19.14
N ASP A 72 -17.20 -2.63 -19.52
CA ASP A 72 -17.47 -3.86 -18.78
C ASP A 72 -16.25 -4.79 -18.75
N GLU A 73 -15.55 -4.95 -19.87
CA GLU A 73 -14.29 -5.73 -19.94
C GLU A 73 -13.21 -5.13 -19.02
N ARG A 74 -13.00 -3.81 -19.09
CA ARG A 74 -12.03 -3.12 -18.23
C ARG A 74 -12.42 -3.20 -16.75
N ARG A 75 -13.71 -3.18 -16.44
CA ARG A 75 -14.18 -3.36 -15.06
C ARG A 75 -13.83 -4.74 -14.53
N ILE A 76 -14.06 -5.79 -15.33
CA ILE A 76 -13.67 -7.16 -14.97
C ILE A 76 -12.16 -7.26 -14.76
N GLU A 77 -11.36 -6.66 -15.65
CA GLU A 77 -9.90 -6.64 -15.52
C GLU A 77 -9.45 -5.95 -14.21
N VAL A 78 -10.05 -4.80 -13.88
CA VAL A 78 -9.74 -4.08 -12.64
C VAL A 78 -10.11 -4.92 -11.41
N ASP A 79 -11.28 -5.57 -11.42
CA ASP A 79 -11.72 -6.42 -10.31
C ASP A 79 -10.75 -7.61 -10.12
N GLN A 80 -10.27 -8.20 -11.22
CA GLN A 80 -9.25 -9.27 -11.15
C GLN A 80 -7.92 -8.76 -10.60
N LEU A 81 -7.43 -7.61 -11.07
CA LEU A 81 -6.19 -7.00 -10.57
C LEU A 81 -6.26 -6.67 -9.08
N LEU A 82 -7.43 -6.21 -8.61
CA LEU A 82 -7.66 -5.96 -7.18
C LEU A 82 -7.59 -7.25 -6.36
N ALA A 83 -8.22 -8.33 -6.83
CA ALA A 83 -8.18 -9.63 -6.16
C ALA A 83 -6.75 -10.23 -6.12
N ASP A 84 -6.00 -10.10 -7.21
CA ASP A 84 -4.61 -10.54 -7.29
C ASP A 84 -3.72 -9.73 -6.33
N GLU A 85 -3.92 -8.41 -6.26
CA GLU A 85 -3.18 -7.54 -5.34
C GLU A 85 -3.52 -7.83 -3.87
N GLU A 86 -4.80 -8.09 -3.55
CA GLU A 86 -5.20 -8.48 -2.20
C GLU A 86 -4.55 -9.80 -1.78
N THR A 87 -4.49 -10.77 -2.68
CA THR A 87 -3.79 -12.04 -2.47
C THR A 87 -2.30 -11.81 -2.20
N ARG A 88 -1.65 -11.00 -3.03
CA ARG A 88 -0.22 -10.65 -2.89
C ARG A 88 0.08 -9.94 -1.57
N LEU A 89 -0.79 -9.00 -1.17
CA LEU A 89 -0.67 -8.29 0.10
C LEU A 89 -0.86 -9.22 1.29
N ASN A 90 -1.80 -10.17 1.21
CA ASN A 90 -2.04 -11.14 2.27
C ASN A 90 -0.84 -12.09 2.44
N ASP A 91 -0.29 -12.60 1.34
CA ASP A 91 0.92 -13.43 1.35
C ASP A 91 2.12 -12.69 1.95
N ALA A 92 2.29 -11.42 1.60
CA ALA A 92 3.35 -10.58 2.15
C ALA A 92 3.17 -10.35 3.67
N ARG A 93 1.93 -10.12 4.12
CA ARG A 93 1.61 -9.98 5.55
C ARG A 93 1.90 -11.26 6.32
N ASN A 94 1.52 -12.42 5.78
CA ASN A 94 1.78 -13.71 6.42
C ASN A 94 3.28 -13.98 6.53
N LYS A 95 4.05 -13.79 5.44
CA LYS A 95 5.52 -13.92 5.46
C LYS A 95 6.18 -12.99 6.47
N ASN A 96 5.72 -11.73 6.55
CA ASN A 96 6.24 -10.79 7.53
C ASN A 96 5.90 -11.21 8.97
N SER A 97 4.69 -11.71 9.20
CA SER A 97 4.28 -12.23 10.51
C SER A 97 5.16 -13.41 10.94
N ASP A 98 5.40 -14.37 10.03
CA ASP A 98 6.25 -15.53 10.29
C ASP A 98 7.69 -15.10 10.59
N ALA A 99 8.22 -14.13 9.85
CA ALA A 99 9.56 -13.59 10.08
C ALA A 99 9.67 -12.86 11.43
N ILE A 100 8.64 -12.13 11.85
CA ILE A 100 8.60 -11.48 13.17
C ILE A 100 8.62 -12.53 14.27
N LEU A 101 7.80 -13.58 14.16
CA LEU A 101 7.76 -14.66 15.16
C LEU A 101 9.11 -15.38 15.27
N ALA A 102 9.78 -15.63 14.15
CA ALA A 102 11.11 -16.22 14.16
C ALA A 102 12.15 -15.32 14.86
N LEU A 103 12.11 -14.01 14.61
CA LEU A 103 12.99 -13.04 15.27
C LEU A 103 12.72 -12.93 16.77
N GLU A 104 11.45 -13.02 17.19
CA GLU A 104 11.07 -13.01 18.61
C GLU A 104 11.58 -14.26 19.34
N ASP A 105 11.51 -15.43 18.70
CA ASP A 105 12.05 -16.68 19.24
C ASP A 105 13.59 -16.62 19.36
N ASP A 106 14.28 -16.17 18.31
CA ASP A 106 15.73 -16.01 18.32
C ASP A 106 16.18 -14.99 19.38
N LEU A 107 15.48 -13.87 19.52
CA LEU A 107 15.75 -12.87 20.56
C LEU A 107 15.56 -13.45 21.96
N THR A 108 14.51 -14.24 22.17
CA THR A 108 14.22 -14.89 23.46
C THR A 108 15.32 -15.89 23.83
N LYS A 109 15.76 -16.70 22.87
CA LYS A 109 16.88 -17.63 23.03
C LYS A 109 18.17 -16.89 23.39
N ALA A 110 18.51 -15.84 22.63
CA ALA A 110 19.71 -15.05 22.86
C ALA A 110 19.72 -14.40 24.25
N ARG A 111 18.59 -13.83 24.69
CA ARG A 111 18.43 -13.27 26.03
C ARG A 111 18.62 -14.33 27.11
N THR A 112 17.96 -15.47 26.98
CA THR A 112 18.07 -16.58 27.94
C THR A 112 19.50 -17.08 28.06
N THR A 113 20.22 -17.23 26.94
CA THR A 113 21.64 -17.59 26.94
C THR A 113 22.49 -16.55 27.67
N ALA A 114 22.29 -15.27 27.36
CA ALA A 114 23.05 -14.19 28.00
C ALA A 114 22.79 -14.10 29.52
N GLU A 115 21.53 -14.26 29.95
CA GLU A 115 21.16 -14.28 31.37
C GLU A 115 21.82 -15.45 32.12
N ASN A 116 21.81 -16.65 31.54
CA ASN A 116 22.49 -17.81 32.12
C ASN A 116 24.00 -17.59 32.22
N GLU A 117 24.60 -16.95 31.21
CA GLU A 117 26.03 -16.67 31.20
C GLU A 117 26.42 -15.61 32.23
N ILE A 118 25.61 -14.56 32.42
CA ILE A 118 25.79 -13.58 33.48
C ILE A 118 25.72 -14.24 34.86
N LEU A 119 24.73 -15.12 35.08
CA LEU A 119 24.60 -15.86 36.33
C LEU A 119 25.84 -16.73 36.60
N ARG A 120 26.32 -17.44 35.57
CA ARG A 120 27.53 -18.26 35.67
C ARG A 120 28.75 -17.41 36.03
N ILE A 121 29.00 -16.32 35.31
CA ILE A 121 30.14 -15.43 35.55
C ILE A 121 30.09 -14.85 36.96
N ASN A 122 28.91 -14.39 37.41
CA ASN A 122 28.76 -13.87 38.77
C ASN A 122 29.09 -14.92 39.84
N GLY A 123 28.69 -16.18 39.62
CA GLY A 123 29.06 -17.30 40.48
C GLY A 123 30.57 -17.54 40.53
N GLU A 124 31.21 -17.58 39.36
CA GLU A 124 32.66 -17.77 39.23
C GLU A 124 33.45 -16.63 39.89
N VAL A 125 33.04 -15.38 39.69
CA VAL A 125 33.66 -14.20 40.30
C VAL A 125 33.51 -14.23 41.82
N SER A 126 32.33 -14.61 42.35
CA SER A 126 32.13 -14.74 43.79
C SER A 126 33.05 -15.80 44.38
N ALA A 127 33.10 -16.99 43.77
CA ALA A 127 33.96 -18.08 44.23
C ALA A 127 35.45 -17.71 44.19
N ALA A 128 35.89 -17.04 43.12
CA ALA A 128 37.26 -16.56 43.00
C ALA A 128 37.60 -15.52 44.08
N ARG A 129 36.67 -14.61 44.40
CA ARG A 129 36.84 -13.62 45.47
C ARG A 129 36.96 -14.28 46.84
N ASP A 130 36.14 -15.28 47.11
CA ASP A 130 36.17 -16.01 48.39
C ASP A 130 37.50 -16.77 48.55
N ALA A 131 37.96 -17.44 47.49
CA ALA A 131 39.26 -18.11 47.46
C ALA A 131 40.42 -17.13 47.69
N ALA A 132 40.44 -16.00 46.97
CA ALA A 132 41.47 -14.98 47.15
C ALA A 132 41.46 -14.38 48.57
N THR A 133 40.28 -14.18 49.16
CA THR A 133 40.15 -13.70 50.54
C THR A 133 40.72 -14.70 51.54
N ALA A 134 40.47 -15.99 51.33
CA ALA A 134 41.04 -17.05 52.17
C ALA A 134 42.58 -17.09 52.07
N GLU A 135 43.14 -16.98 50.87
CA GLU A 135 44.59 -16.92 50.66
C GLU A 135 45.23 -15.69 51.31
N ILE A 136 44.64 -14.50 51.13
CA ILE A 136 45.12 -13.27 51.78
C ILE A 136 45.11 -13.41 53.30
N THR A 137 44.06 -14.01 53.86
CA THR A 137 43.95 -14.24 55.31
C THR A 137 45.07 -15.15 55.81
N LYS A 138 45.37 -16.23 55.07
CA LYS A 138 46.47 -17.14 55.40
C LYS A 138 47.82 -16.44 55.32
N ILE A 139 48.09 -15.70 54.24
CA ILE A 139 49.34 -14.94 54.06
C ILE A 139 49.54 -13.96 55.23
N ASN A 140 48.50 -13.23 55.62
CA ASN A 140 48.58 -12.30 56.74
C ASN A 140 48.88 -12.99 58.07
N ALA A 141 48.29 -14.17 58.31
CA ALA A 141 48.56 -14.97 59.50
C ALA A 141 50.03 -15.46 59.53
N ASP A 142 50.52 -15.99 58.41
CA ASP A 142 51.90 -16.46 58.27
C ASP A 142 52.90 -15.30 58.46
N LEU A 143 52.60 -14.12 57.91
CA LEU A 143 53.45 -12.93 58.03
C LEU A 143 53.48 -12.41 59.47
N ALA A 144 52.35 -12.43 60.18
CA ALA A 144 52.29 -12.10 61.60
C ALA A 144 53.10 -13.07 62.46
N ALA A 145 53.02 -14.38 62.19
CA ALA A 145 53.80 -15.39 62.88
C ALA A 145 55.31 -15.20 62.66
N LYS A 146 55.73 -14.97 61.41
CA LYS A 146 57.14 -14.70 61.07
C LYS A 146 57.68 -13.45 61.75
N LYS A 147 56.87 -12.39 61.85
CA LYS A 147 57.24 -11.18 62.57
C LYS A 147 57.46 -11.45 64.07
N ALA A 148 56.58 -12.24 64.69
CA ALA A 148 56.72 -12.61 66.10
C ALA A 148 57.97 -13.47 66.36
N GLU A 149 58.27 -14.43 65.47
CA GLU A 149 59.50 -15.24 65.53
C GLU A 149 60.75 -14.34 65.47
N ALA A 150 60.79 -13.38 64.54
CA ALA A 150 61.91 -12.46 64.40
C ALA A 150 62.10 -11.55 65.62
N GLU A 151 61.02 -11.09 66.26
CA GLU A 151 61.08 -10.30 67.49
C GLU A 151 61.64 -11.10 68.68
N LEU A 152 61.28 -12.39 68.79
CA LEU A 152 61.82 -13.29 69.82
C LEU A 152 63.32 -13.56 69.60
N ALA A 153 63.73 -13.83 68.37
CA ALA A 153 65.15 -14.02 68.02
C ALA A 153 65.99 -12.77 68.35
N ASN A 154 65.51 -11.58 67.99
CA ASN A 154 66.20 -10.32 68.29
C ASN A 154 66.34 -10.02 69.80
N LYS A 155 65.41 -10.52 70.64
CA LYS A 155 65.52 -10.40 72.11
C LYS A 155 66.51 -11.40 72.70
N ALA A 156 66.59 -12.61 72.15
CA ALA A 156 67.50 -13.66 72.61
C ALA A 156 68.98 -13.33 72.32
N GLU A 157 69.26 -12.59 71.25
CA GLU A 157 70.63 -12.21 70.86
C GLU A 157 71.16 -10.94 71.54
N LYS A 158 70.36 -10.17 72.28
CA LYS A 158 70.89 -9.06 73.10
C LYS A 158 71.55 -9.64 74.37
N PRO A 159 72.89 -9.62 74.51
CA PRO A 159 73.52 -10.08 75.72
C PRO A 159 73.15 -9.14 76.88
N LEU A 160 72.81 -9.71 78.03
CA LEU A 160 72.62 -9.02 79.31
C LEU A 160 73.93 -8.32 79.73
N LYS A 161 74.27 -7.20 79.09
CA LYS A 161 75.29 -6.28 79.62
C LYS A 161 74.64 -5.39 80.66
N ASN A 162 74.77 -5.82 81.92
CA ASN A 162 75.15 -4.99 83.08
C ASN A 162 74.47 -5.47 84.36
N LYS A 163 75.17 -6.34 85.09
CA LYS A 163 75.23 -6.28 86.55
C LYS A 163 76.67 -6.51 86.99
N ALA A 164 77.02 -5.80 88.06
CA ALA A 164 78.26 -5.83 88.85
C ALA A 164 79.40 -4.92 88.36
N GLU A 165 79.43 -3.69 88.88
CA GLU A 165 80.48 -3.20 89.78
C GLU A 165 79.90 -2.10 90.70
#